data_AF-A0A1F6D9N9-F1
#
_entry.id   AF-A0A1F6D9N9-F1
#
_cell.length_a   1.000
_cell.length_b   1.000
_cell.length_c   1.000
_cell.angle_alpha   90.00
_cell.angle_beta   90.00
_cell.angle_gamma   90.00
#
_symmetry.space_group_name_H-M   'P 1'
#
loop_
_entity.id
_entity.type
_entity.pdbx_description
1 polymer ?
#
loop_
_entity_poly.entity_id
_entity_poly.type
_entity_poly.pdbx_seq_one_letter_code
_entity_poly.pdbx_strand_id
1 'polypeptide(L)'
;MNNKGILIGIIVLLILGTGYWFYSDSQKQGEANKLAQAGSAQDTNSMQVGGEVAPGNDPAMNGTWKSKEDAKFTREFNADGTVTDRYEGDASATMTGTYMLVDASLETDIPVPAANLSGMKVIKTTWPDGTILYFGVQSLTATDLALINLSGRGNILTFTKVQ
;
A
#
# COMPACT_ATOMS: atom_id res chain seq x y z
N MET A 1 17.04 27.92 -19.74
CA MET A 1 17.56 26.69 -19.07
C MET A 1 16.36 25.84 -18.67
N ASN A 2 16.24 24.64 -19.26
CA ASN A 2 15.08 23.77 -19.06
C ASN A 2 15.24 22.95 -17.76
N ASN A 3 14.46 23.30 -16.73
CA ASN A 3 14.45 22.69 -15.39
C ASN A 3 13.99 21.21 -15.32
N LYS A 4 13.76 20.54 -16.45
CA LYS A 4 13.28 19.15 -16.48
C LYS A 4 14.40 18.10 -16.46
N GLY A 5 15.65 18.50 -16.71
CA GLY A 5 16.81 17.60 -16.67
C GLY A 5 17.46 17.44 -15.29
N ILE A 6 17.21 18.35 -14.35
CA ILE A 6 17.90 18.38 -13.05
C ILE A 6 17.25 17.45 -12.03
N LEU A 7 15.93 17.21 -12.13
CA LEU A 7 15.19 16.35 -11.20
C LEU A 7 15.41 14.85 -11.41
N ILE A 8 15.62 14.40 -12.65
CA ILE A 8 15.86 12.97 -12.97
C ILE A 8 17.27 12.54 -12.54
N GLY A 9 18.26 13.43 -12.65
CA GLY A 9 19.64 13.13 -12.26
C GLY A 9 19.84 12.89 -10.76
N ILE A 10 19.04 13.52 -9.90
CA ILE A 10 19.19 13.42 -8.43
C ILE A 10 18.65 12.08 -7.90
N ILE A 11 17.60 11.54 -8.51
CA ILE A 11 16.99 10.26 -8.07
C ILE A 11 17.87 9.07 -8.43
N VAL A 12 18.51 9.07 -9.60
CA VAL A 12 19.38 7.96 -10.05
C VAL A 12 20.70 7.91 -9.27
N LEU A 13 21.24 9.06 -8.83
CA LEU A 13 22.49 9.12 -8.05
C LEU A 13 22.33 8.69 -6.58
N LEU A 14 21.15 8.86 -5.98
CA LEU A 14 20.88 8.41 -4.60
C LEU A 14 20.71 6.89 -4.48
N ILE A 15 20.27 6.22 -5.55
CA ILE A 15 20.07 4.77 -5.59
C ILE A 15 21.40 4.01 -5.71
N LEU A 16 22.38 4.57 -6.43
CA LEU A 16 23.69 3.91 -6.62
C LEU A 16 24.64 4.08 -5.43
N GLY A 17 24.55 5.19 -4.68
CA GLY A 17 25.41 5.43 -3.52
C GLY A 17 25.06 4.60 -2.27
N THR A 18 23.78 4.25 -2.10
CA THR A 18 23.30 3.50 -0.92
C THR A 18 23.43 1.98 -1.09
N GLY A 19 23.46 1.48 -2.32
CA GLY A 19 23.64 0.05 -2.61
C GLY A 19 25.02 -0.50 -2.22
N TYR A 20 26.07 0.32 -2.22
CA TYR A 20 27.43 -0.16 -1.88
C TYR A 20 27.64 -0.36 -0.38
N TRP A 21 26.86 0.32 0.48
CA TRP A 21 27.02 0.19 1.93
C TRP A 21 26.25 -1.01 2.52
N PHE A 22 25.11 -1.40 1.94
CA PHE A 22 24.31 -2.55 2.42
C PHE A 22 24.83 -3.93 1.94
N TYR A 23 25.62 -3.98 0.86
CA TYR A 23 26.17 -5.25 0.36
C TYR A 23 27.28 -5.83 1.24
N SER A 24 27.96 -5.03 2.07
CA SER A 24 29.07 -5.51 2.91
C SER A 24 28.62 -6.13 4.24
N ASP A 25 27.38 -5.91 4.67
CA ASP A 25 26.89 -6.38 5.99
C ASP A 25 26.16 -7.74 5.93
N SER A 26 25.72 -8.17 4.74
CA SER A 26 24.81 -9.32 4.57
C SER A 26 25.49 -10.71 4.51
N GLN A 27 26.81 -10.81 4.69
CA GLN A 27 27.57 -12.08 4.52
C GLN A 27 27.87 -12.84 5.83
N LYS A 28 27.24 -12.51 6.97
CA LYS A 28 27.64 -13.07 8.28
C LYS A 28 26.70 -14.02 9.01
N GLN A 29 25.64 -14.53 8.40
CA GLN A 29 24.82 -15.55 9.08
C GLN A 29 24.41 -16.69 8.12
N GLY A 30 25.37 -17.59 7.88
CA GLY A 30 25.13 -18.89 7.30
C GLY A 30 25.14 -19.98 8.38
N GLU A 31 24.09 -20.80 8.35
CA GLU A 31 23.94 -22.18 8.84
C GLU A 31 23.87 -22.47 10.35
N ALA A 32 22.75 -23.10 10.79
CA ALA A 32 22.73 -24.55 11.02
C ALA A 32 21.32 -25.12 11.33
N ASN A 33 21.01 -26.17 10.56
CA ASN A 33 20.44 -27.46 10.97
C ASN A 33 18.95 -27.79 10.77
N LYS A 34 18.78 -28.98 10.17
CA LYS A 34 17.56 -29.63 9.69
C LYS A 34 16.99 -30.61 10.73
N LEU A 35 15.74 -31.01 10.46
CA LEU A 35 15.02 -32.25 10.85
C LEU A 35 14.20 -32.20 12.16
N ALA A 36 12.87 -32.24 12.02
CA ALA A 36 12.02 -33.29 12.60
C ALA A 36 10.57 -33.24 12.06
N GLN A 37 9.97 -34.43 12.03
CA GLN A 37 8.74 -34.91 11.39
C GLN A 37 7.40 -34.44 12.00
N ALA A 38 6.40 -34.41 11.10
CA ALA A 38 5.05 -35.01 11.21
C ALA A 38 4.04 -34.53 12.27
N GLY A 39 2.91 -34.03 11.74
CA GLY A 39 1.56 -34.42 12.14
C GLY A 39 0.93 -33.69 13.32
N SER A 40 -0.08 -32.86 13.04
CA SER A 40 -1.43 -32.87 13.63
C SER A 40 -2.21 -31.63 13.20
N ALA A 41 -3.49 -31.82 12.92
CA ALA A 41 -4.45 -30.78 12.56
C ALA A 41 -4.81 -29.88 13.76
N GLN A 42 -5.30 -28.69 13.42
CA GLN A 42 -6.04 -27.72 14.24
C GLN A 42 -5.31 -27.13 15.45
N ASP A 43 -4.88 -25.88 15.28
CA ASP A 43 -5.34 -24.82 16.18
C ASP A 43 -5.37 -23.48 15.45
N THR A 44 -6.56 -23.13 14.96
CA THR A 44 -6.93 -21.75 14.63
C THR A 44 -6.98 -20.96 15.92
N ASN A 45 -5.84 -20.40 16.31
CA ASN A 45 -5.79 -19.32 17.26
C ASN A 45 -4.80 -18.28 16.75
N SER A 46 -5.24 -17.55 15.72
CA SER A 46 -4.65 -16.29 15.33
C SER A 46 -4.80 -15.32 16.51
N MET A 47 -3.76 -15.25 17.34
CA MET A 47 -3.55 -14.14 18.27
C MET A 47 -3.44 -12.86 17.44
N GLN A 48 -4.58 -12.19 17.32
CA GLN A 48 -4.72 -10.87 16.73
C GLN A 48 -4.04 -9.87 17.67
N VAL A 49 -2.80 -9.53 17.35
CA VAL A 49 -2.08 -8.43 17.99
C VAL A 49 -2.39 -7.17 17.18
N GLY A 50 -3.32 -6.37 17.70
CA GLY A 50 -3.50 -4.95 17.36
C GLY A 50 -4.41 -4.66 16.16
N GLY A 51 -5.64 -4.21 16.43
CA GLY A 51 -6.43 -3.27 15.59
C GLY A 51 -6.86 -3.67 14.17
N GLU A 52 -6.31 -4.74 13.60
CA GLU A 52 -6.58 -5.16 12.24
C GLU A 52 -7.98 -5.78 12.13
N VAL A 53 -8.90 -5.08 11.48
CA VAL A 53 -10.16 -5.65 10.98
C VAL A 53 -9.81 -6.46 9.73
N ALA A 54 -10.48 -7.59 9.48
CA ALA A 54 -10.17 -8.57 8.42
C ALA A 54 -9.67 -7.97 7.08
N PRO A 55 -8.78 -8.67 6.33
CA PRO A 55 -8.28 -8.20 5.03
C PRO A 55 -9.42 -8.04 4.02
N GLY A 56 -9.47 -6.88 3.35
CA GLY A 56 -10.67 -6.47 2.60
C GLY A 56 -11.87 -6.28 3.54
N ASN A 57 -12.87 -5.49 3.22
CA ASN A 57 -13.87 -6.06 2.33
C ASN A 57 -15.03 -5.08 2.11
N ASP A 58 -14.80 -3.76 2.04
CA ASP A 58 -15.90 -2.90 1.59
C ASP A 58 -16.26 -3.33 0.15
N PRO A 59 -17.37 -4.05 -0.08
CA PRO A 59 -17.60 -4.67 -1.39
C PRO A 59 -17.82 -3.61 -2.47
N ALA A 60 -18.22 -2.39 -2.05
CA ALA A 60 -18.35 -1.26 -2.96
C ALA A 60 -16.98 -0.80 -3.51
N MET A 61 -15.90 -1.00 -2.75
CA MET A 61 -14.53 -0.63 -3.14
C MET A 61 -13.92 -1.61 -4.13
N ASN A 62 -14.36 -2.87 -4.13
CA ASN A 62 -13.80 -3.90 -5.00
C ASN A 62 -13.95 -3.53 -6.49
N GLY A 63 -12.91 -3.83 -7.27
CA GLY A 63 -12.83 -3.60 -8.71
C GLY A 63 -11.70 -2.66 -9.10
N THR A 64 -11.63 -2.39 -10.41
CA THR A 64 -10.60 -1.54 -11.00
C THR A 64 -11.07 -0.09 -11.09
N TRP A 65 -10.24 0.83 -10.65
CA TRP A 65 -10.48 2.26 -10.57
C TRP A 65 -9.43 2.99 -11.41
N LYS A 66 -9.88 3.77 -12.38
CA LYS A 66 -9.03 4.58 -13.27
C LYS A 66 -8.94 6.00 -12.76
N SER A 67 -7.74 6.56 -12.63
CA SER A 67 -7.60 7.96 -12.15
C SER A 67 -8.20 8.94 -13.14
N LYS A 68 -8.82 9.99 -12.60
CA LYS A 68 -9.35 11.12 -13.39
C LYS A 68 -8.26 12.12 -13.76
N GLU A 69 -7.16 12.16 -13.00
CA GLU A 69 -6.01 13.04 -13.21
C GLU A 69 -4.93 12.41 -14.09
N ASP A 70 -4.77 11.08 -14.04
CA ASP A 70 -3.88 10.31 -14.91
C ASP A 70 -4.61 9.12 -15.53
N ALA A 71 -5.00 9.26 -16.79
CA ALA A 71 -5.71 8.23 -17.54
C ALA A 71 -4.88 6.97 -17.84
N LYS A 72 -3.59 6.92 -17.50
CA LYS A 72 -2.78 5.69 -17.59
C LYS A 72 -2.72 4.95 -16.26
N PHE A 73 -3.07 5.61 -15.16
CA PHE A 73 -3.02 5.00 -13.84
C PHE A 73 -4.33 4.30 -13.49
N THR A 74 -4.22 3.05 -13.04
CA THR A 74 -5.33 2.29 -12.46
C THR A 74 -4.94 1.68 -11.13
N ARG A 75 -5.91 1.59 -10.22
CA ARG A 75 -5.82 0.89 -8.94
C ARG A 75 -6.94 -0.13 -8.84
N GLU A 76 -6.61 -1.38 -8.56
CA GLU A 76 -7.56 -2.46 -8.37
C GLU A 76 -7.58 -2.85 -6.89
N PHE A 77 -8.77 -2.90 -6.29
CA PHE A 77 -8.97 -3.46 -4.96
C PHE A 77 -9.69 -4.80 -5.11
N ASN A 78 -9.13 -5.86 -4.54
CA ASN A 78 -9.71 -7.19 -4.60
C ASN A 78 -10.36 -7.59 -3.28
N ALA A 79 -11.32 -8.51 -3.35
CA ALA A 79 -12.04 -9.00 -2.18
C ALA A 79 -11.15 -9.75 -1.17
N ASP A 80 -9.99 -10.23 -1.60
CA ASP A 80 -9.00 -10.93 -0.78
C ASP A 80 -8.07 -10.00 0.00
N GLY A 81 -8.27 -8.68 -0.09
CA GLY A 81 -7.40 -7.70 0.55
C GLY A 81 -6.14 -7.38 -0.24
N THR A 82 -6.04 -7.77 -1.52
CA THR A 82 -4.94 -7.30 -2.39
C THR A 82 -5.30 -5.99 -3.09
N VAL A 83 -4.29 -5.13 -3.24
CA VAL A 83 -4.38 -3.88 -4.01
C VAL A 83 -3.31 -3.87 -5.09
N THR A 84 -3.68 -3.57 -6.33
CA THR A 84 -2.74 -3.52 -7.44
C THR A 84 -2.80 -2.18 -8.15
N ASP A 85 -1.67 -1.49 -8.18
CA ASP A 85 -1.46 -0.30 -8.99
C ASP A 85 -0.82 -0.69 -10.32
N ARG A 86 -1.33 -0.14 -11.43
CA ARG A 86 -0.81 -0.35 -12.79
C ARG A 86 -0.70 0.96 -13.54
N TYR A 87 0.35 1.05 -14.35
CA TYR A 87 0.52 2.12 -15.33
C TYR A 87 0.43 1.58 -16.76
N GLU A 88 -0.51 2.10 -17.56
CA GLU A 88 -0.71 1.66 -18.93
C GLU A 88 0.55 1.92 -19.78
N GLY A 89 0.99 0.86 -20.49
CA GLY A 89 2.17 0.90 -21.34
C GLY A 89 3.49 0.57 -20.63
N ASP A 90 3.47 0.29 -19.33
CA ASP A 90 4.66 -0.14 -18.58
C ASP A 90 4.32 -1.25 -17.59
N ALA A 91 4.56 -2.50 -18.01
CA ALA A 91 4.33 -3.66 -17.15
C ALA A 91 5.25 -3.68 -15.91
N SER A 92 6.42 -3.04 -15.98
CA SER A 92 7.34 -2.93 -14.84
C SER A 92 6.88 -1.92 -13.80
N ALA A 93 5.96 -1.03 -14.17
CA ALA A 93 5.27 -0.09 -13.26
C ALA A 93 3.99 -0.70 -12.65
N THR A 94 3.92 -2.02 -12.52
CA THR A 94 2.87 -2.71 -11.78
C THR A 94 3.37 -3.07 -10.38
N MET A 95 2.63 -2.66 -9.36
CA MET A 95 2.94 -2.97 -7.96
C MET A 95 1.70 -3.55 -7.28
N THR A 96 1.86 -4.70 -6.62
CA THR A 96 0.77 -5.34 -5.85
C THR A 96 1.15 -5.39 -4.38
N GLY A 97 0.26 -4.91 -3.54
CA GLY A 97 0.38 -4.92 -2.09
C GLY A 97 -0.87 -5.50 -1.45
N THR A 98 -0.99 -5.31 -0.15
CA THR A 98 -2.20 -5.61 0.61
C THR A 98 -2.91 -4.32 1.02
N TYR A 99 -4.21 -4.40 1.26
CA TYR A 99 -4.98 -3.34 1.85
C TYR A 99 -5.99 -3.88 2.86
N MET A 100 -6.32 -3.04 3.84
CA MET A 100 -7.35 -3.33 4.82
C MET A 100 -7.95 -2.04 5.38
N LEU A 101 -9.16 -2.17 5.93
CA LEU A 101 -9.75 -1.10 6.73
C LEU A 101 -9.18 -1.14 8.15
N VAL A 102 -8.79 0.02 8.66
CA VAL A 102 -8.18 0.15 9.99
C VAL A 102 -8.93 1.16 10.84
N ASP A 103 -8.88 0.95 12.16
CA ASP A 103 -9.25 2.00 13.11
C ASP A 103 -8.09 3.00 13.19
N ALA A 104 -8.32 4.19 12.64
CA ALA A 104 -7.32 5.26 12.60
C ALA A 104 -6.85 5.70 13.99
N SER A 105 -7.61 5.45 15.06
CA SER A 105 -7.20 5.77 16.43
C SER A 105 -6.15 4.81 17.00
N LEU A 106 -5.95 3.66 16.36
CA LEU A 106 -4.95 2.65 16.72
C LEU A 106 -3.66 2.74 15.89
N GLU A 107 -3.68 3.52 14.81
CA GLU A 107 -2.54 3.67 13.90
C GLU A 107 -1.66 4.85 14.33
N THR A 108 -0.40 4.58 14.68
CA THR A 108 0.54 5.60 15.18
C THR A 108 1.21 6.42 14.07
N ASP A 109 1.20 5.91 12.85
CA ASP A 109 2.01 6.44 11.75
C ASP A 109 1.24 7.40 10.84
N ILE A 110 -0.02 7.71 11.20
CA ILE A 110 -0.83 8.69 10.47
C ILE A 110 -0.49 10.10 10.98
N PRO A 111 0.08 11.00 10.16
CA PRO A 111 0.44 12.37 10.56
C PRO A 111 -0.77 13.31 10.71
N VAL A 112 -1.99 12.76 10.80
CA VAL A 112 -3.25 13.49 10.98
C VAL A 112 -3.84 13.09 12.32
N PRO A 113 -4.18 14.05 13.21
CA PRO A 113 -4.78 13.72 14.50
C PRO A 113 -6.03 12.84 14.35
N ALA A 114 -6.11 11.75 15.13
CA ALA A 114 -7.21 10.79 15.06
C ALA A 114 -8.60 11.44 15.24
N ALA A 115 -8.70 12.52 16.04
CA ALA A 115 -9.94 13.28 16.21
C ALA A 115 -10.48 13.86 14.88
N ASN A 116 -9.59 14.19 13.93
CA ASN A 116 -9.96 14.69 12.60
C ASN A 116 -10.38 13.58 11.63
N LEU A 117 -10.17 12.33 12.00
CA LEU A 117 -10.52 11.13 11.22
C LEU A 117 -11.76 10.42 11.76
N SER A 118 -12.40 10.99 12.79
CA SER A 118 -13.59 10.40 13.42
C SER A 118 -14.71 10.21 12.38
N GLY A 119 -15.22 8.98 12.29
CA GLY A 119 -16.27 8.60 11.34
C GLY A 119 -15.80 8.41 9.89
N MET A 120 -14.51 8.61 9.58
CA MET A 120 -13.94 8.34 8.27
C MET A 120 -13.48 6.89 8.19
N LYS A 121 -13.79 6.19 7.09
CA LYS A 121 -13.15 4.91 6.78
C LYS A 121 -11.69 5.18 6.39
N VAL A 122 -10.75 4.50 7.01
CA VAL A 122 -9.33 4.59 6.66
C VAL A 122 -8.85 3.25 6.12
N ILE A 123 -8.17 3.31 4.97
CA ILE A 123 -7.50 2.19 4.35
C ILE A 123 -6.02 2.29 4.68
N LYS A 124 -5.42 1.19 5.13
CA LYS A 124 -3.98 0.98 5.19
C LYS A 124 -3.58 0.13 4.00
N THR A 125 -2.58 0.55 3.23
CA THR A 125 -1.96 -0.25 2.18
C THR A 125 -0.52 -0.57 2.56
N THR A 126 -0.09 -1.81 2.35
CA THR A 126 1.29 -2.26 2.57
C THR A 126 1.86 -2.79 1.26
N TRP A 127 3.01 -2.27 0.85
CA TRP A 127 3.65 -2.59 -0.42
C TRP A 127 4.86 -3.52 -0.25
N PRO A 128 5.34 -4.19 -1.32
CA PRO A 128 6.43 -5.18 -1.23
C PRO A 128 7.76 -4.64 -0.70
N ASP A 129 8.01 -3.34 -0.84
CA ASP A 129 9.19 -2.65 -0.34
C ASP A 129 9.07 -2.25 1.15
N GLY A 130 7.96 -2.60 1.80
CA GLY A 130 7.64 -2.23 3.18
C GLY A 130 7.00 -0.85 3.32
N THR A 131 6.76 -0.13 2.22
CA THR A 131 6.06 1.16 2.27
C THR A 131 4.63 0.95 2.76
N ILE A 132 4.25 1.71 3.79
CA ILE A 132 2.88 1.77 4.31
C ILE A 132 2.27 3.13 3.95
N LEU A 133 1.08 3.13 3.36
CA LEU A 133 0.31 4.34 3.08
C LEU A 133 -1.09 4.23 3.71
N TYR A 134 -1.60 5.37 4.16
CA TYR A 134 -2.95 5.51 4.71
C TYR A 134 -3.78 6.41 3.82
N PHE A 135 -5.01 5.98 3.55
CA PHE A 135 -5.96 6.72 2.73
C PHE A 135 -7.30 6.85 3.45
N GLY A 136 -7.79 8.08 3.61
CA GLY A 136 -9.16 8.34 4.04
C GLY A 136 -10.10 8.17 2.87
N VAL A 137 -11.19 7.42 3.04
CA VAL A 137 -12.24 7.29 2.02
C VAL A 137 -13.15 8.50 2.10
N GLN A 138 -12.96 9.47 1.20
CA GLN A 138 -13.76 10.68 1.16
C GLN A 138 -15.12 10.45 0.53
N SER A 139 -15.18 9.66 -0.55
CA SER A 139 -16.44 9.26 -1.18
C SER A 139 -16.27 7.93 -1.91
N LEU A 140 -17.30 7.08 -1.87
CA LEU A 140 -17.35 5.82 -2.58
C LEU A 140 -18.77 5.59 -3.09
N THR A 141 -18.92 5.49 -4.41
CA THR A 141 -20.18 5.15 -5.09
C THR A 141 -19.97 3.93 -5.99
N ALA A 142 -21.00 3.53 -6.74
CA ALA A 142 -20.86 2.46 -7.72
C ALA A 142 -19.90 2.81 -8.88
N THR A 143 -19.65 4.11 -9.12
CA THR A 143 -18.89 4.61 -10.27
C THR A 143 -17.71 5.49 -9.91
N ASP A 144 -17.67 6.06 -8.70
CA ASP A 144 -16.69 7.05 -8.30
C ASP A 144 -16.05 6.71 -6.97
N LEU A 145 -14.74 6.95 -6.88
CA LEU A 145 -13.96 6.81 -5.65
C LEU A 145 -13.11 8.07 -5.47
N ALA A 146 -13.10 8.61 -4.26
CA ALA A 146 -12.19 9.66 -3.85
C ALA A 146 -11.47 9.26 -2.56
N LEU A 147 -10.13 9.31 -2.60
CA LEU A 147 -9.25 8.99 -1.49
C LEU A 147 -8.44 10.21 -1.10
N ILE A 148 -8.37 10.52 0.20
CA ILE A 148 -7.45 11.52 0.75
C ILE A 148 -6.18 10.79 1.17
N ASN A 149 -5.02 11.19 0.65
CA ASN A 149 -3.73 10.67 1.10
C ASN A 149 -3.39 11.22 2.49
N LEU A 150 -3.48 10.36 3.51
CA LEU A 150 -3.19 10.72 4.90
C LEU A 150 -1.71 10.58 5.25
N SER A 151 -0.91 9.86 4.45
CA SER A 151 0.54 9.67 4.65
C SER A 151 1.41 10.80 4.10
N GLY A 152 0.81 11.89 3.61
CA GLY A 152 1.53 12.97 2.94
C GLY A 152 0.81 14.31 3.03
N ARG A 153 0.82 15.06 1.91
CA ARG A 153 0.30 16.44 1.86
C ARG A 153 -1.23 16.54 1.86
N GLY A 154 -1.97 15.45 2.06
CA GLY A 154 -3.44 15.48 2.03
C GLY A 154 -4.04 15.60 0.63
N ASN A 155 -3.31 15.24 -0.43
CA ASN A 155 -3.86 15.31 -1.79
C ASN A 155 -5.03 14.33 -1.97
N ILE A 156 -6.02 14.76 -2.72
CA ILE A 156 -7.17 13.93 -3.07
C ILE A 156 -6.85 13.21 -4.39
N LEU A 157 -7.03 11.90 -4.40
CA LEU A 157 -6.95 11.04 -5.57
C LEU A 157 -8.38 10.71 -5.99
N THR A 158 -8.76 11.04 -7.23
CA THR A 158 -10.11 10.75 -7.71
C THR A 158 -10.09 9.74 -8.85
N PHE A 159 -11.07 8.85 -8.83
CA PHE A 159 -11.15 7.73 -9.75
C PHE A 159 -12.56 7.53 -10.28
N THR A 160 -12.63 6.91 -11.46
CA THR A 160 -13.86 6.33 -12.02
C THR A 160 -13.70 4.82 -12.08
N LYS A 161 -14.74 4.07 -11.73
CA LYS A 161 -14.74 2.61 -11.84
C LYS A 161 -14.65 2.21 -13.32
N VAL A 162 -13.74 1.29 -13.61
CA VAL A 162 -13.65 0.65 -14.93
C VAL A 162 -14.77 -0.39 -15.01
N GLN A 163 -15.55 -0.33 -16.09
CA GLN A 163 -16.63 -1.28 -16.35
C GLN A 163 -16.11 -2.62 -16.86
#